data_AF-A0A523HJN3-F1
#
_entry.id   AF-A0A523HJN3-F1
#
_cell.length_a   1.000
_cell.length_b   1.000
_cell.length_c   1.000
_cell.angle_alpha   90.00
_cell.angle_beta   90.00
_cell.angle_gamma   90.00
#
_symmetry.space_group_name_H-M   'P 1'
#
loop_
_entity.id
_entity.type
_entity.pdbx_description
1 polymer ?
#
loop_
_entity_poly.entity_id
_entity_poly.type
_entity_poly.pdbx_seq_one_letter_code
_entity_poly.pdbx_strand_id
1 'polypeptide(L)'
;MKLGFLSKIFEGVVGIERTYNHCDKAIKQLQGYNKKIAEMRENNQDASHFPADKKAELDEIVNRALDSAKRLLSKESQRNWTGVFREMHKNLATIYFELEEYDKAREECEHLGKYGEVGRIDAEEILQQLNEKTGGPPEEAVEAAASV
;
A
#
# COMPACT_ATOMS: atom_id res chain seq x y z
N MET A 1 -24.80 -33.73 -0.35
CA MET A 1 -23.59 -32.92 -0.05
C MET A 1 -23.23 -32.09 -1.27
N LYS A 2 -23.44 -30.76 -1.26
CA LYS A 2 -22.91 -29.81 -2.28
C LYS A 2 -23.08 -28.31 -1.94
N LEU A 3 -23.58 -27.95 -0.75
CA LEU A 3 -23.77 -26.54 -0.33
C LEU A 3 -22.50 -25.89 0.26
N GLY A 4 -21.61 -26.67 0.90
CA GLY A 4 -20.41 -26.14 1.57
C GLY A 4 -19.27 -25.70 0.64
N PHE A 5 -19.33 -26.03 -0.65
CA PHE A 5 -18.37 -25.54 -1.65
C PHE A 5 -18.72 -24.12 -2.10
N LEU A 6 -20.01 -23.82 -2.27
CA LEU A 6 -20.48 -22.49 -2.65
C LEU A 6 -20.30 -21.48 -1.51
N SER A 7 -20.60 -21.85 -0.26
CA SER A 7 -20.41 -20.95 0.89
C SER A 7 -18.97 -20.47 1.05
N LYS A 8 -17.98 -21.34 0.83
CA LYS A 8 -16.55 -20.99 0.87
C LYS A 8 -16.12 -20.01 -0.22
N ILE A 9 -16.79 -20.04 -1.39
CA ILE A 9 -16.54 -19.10 -2.47
C ILE A 9 -17.12 -17.72 -2.10
N PHE A 10 -18.36 -17.68 -1.60
CA PHE A 10 -18.99 -16.42 -1.18
C PHE A 10 -18.29 -15.76 0.02
N GLU A 11 -17.87 -16.53 1.02
CA GLU A 11 -17.07 -16.02 2.14
C GLU A 11 -15.71 -15.47 1.67
N GLY A 12 -15.09 -16.10 0.67
CA GLY A 12 -13.86 -15.63 0.04
C GLY A 12 -14.03 -14.27 -0.64
N VAL A 13 -15.08 -14.11 -1.44
CA VAL A 13 -15.38 -12.85 -2.16
C VAL A 13 -15.73 -11.72 -1.19
N VAL A 14 -16.55 -11.98 -0.16
CA VAL A 14 -16.90 -10.99 0.87
C VAL A 14 -15.66 -10.58 1.69
N GLY A 15 -14.72 -11.51 1.91
CA GLY A 15 -13.46 -11.22 2.58
C GLY A 15 -12.52 -10.33 1.75
N ILE A 16 -12.51 -10.50 0.43
CA ILE A 16 -11.70 -9.69 -0.50
C ILE A 16 -12.21 -8.26 -0.56
N GLU A 17 -13.51 -8.06 -0.81
CA GLU A 17 -14.11 -6.71 -0.89
C GLU A 17 -13.90 -5.91 0.39
N ARG A 18 -14.11 -6.55 1.55
CA ARG A 18 -13.84 -5.91 2.85
C ARG A 18 -12.38 -5.48 3.00
N THR A 19 -11.44 -6.29 2.50
CA THR A 19 -10.01 -5.98 2.56
C THR A 19 -9.66 -4.77 1.70
N TYR A 20 -10.21 -4.69 0.47
CA TYR A 20 -10.09 -3.49 -0.37
C TYR A 20 -10.66 -2.25 0.32
N ASN A 21 -11.87 -2.34 0.89
CA ASN A 21 -12.48 -1.22 1.60
C ASN A 21 -11.64 -0.74 2.79
N HIS A 22 -10.95 -1.65 3.50
CA HIS A 22 -10.00 -1.25 4.54
C HIS A 22 -8.80 -0.47 3.95
N CYS A 23 -8.23 -0.96 2.85
CA CYS A 23 -7.10 -0.32 2.17
C CYS A 23 -7.47 1.06 1.63
N ASP A 24 -8.58 1.17 0.90
CA ASP A 24 -9.06 2.44 0.32
C ASP A 24 -9.31 3.47 1.41
N LYS A 25 -9.90 3.05 2.53
CA LYS A 25 -10.12 3.93 3.69
C LYS A 25 -8.78 4.39 4.28
N ALA A 26 -7.80 3.50 4.45
CA ALA A 26 -6.49 3.84 4.98
C ALA A 26 -5.75 4.81 4.06
N ILE A 27 -5.67 4.52 2.75
CA ILE A 27 -5.03 5.38 1.74
C ILE A 27 -5.65 6.78 1.76
N LYS A 28 -6.98 6.87 1.67
CA LYS A 28 -7.69 8.15 1.66
C LYS A 28 -7.42 8.98 2.92
N GLN A 29 -7.42 8.34 4.09
CA GLN A 29 -7.18 9.03 5.37
C GLN A 29 -5.73 9.46 5.53
N LEU A 30 -4.77 8.61 5.11
CA LEU A 30 -3.34 8.94 5.10
C LEU A 30 -3.05 10.12 4.17
N GLN A 31 -3.54 10.09 2.93
CA GLN A 31 -3.38 11.19 1.98
C GLN A 31 -3.98 12.50 2.51
N GLY A 32 -5.18 12.44 3.09
CA GLY A 32 -5.81 13.60 3.72
C GLY A 32 -5.01 14.16 4.89
N TYR A 33 -4.47 13.27 5.74
CA TYR A 33 -3.60 13.63 6.85
C TYR A 33 -2.31 14.30 6.35
N ASN A 34 -1.59 13.65 5.43
CA ASN A 34 -0.32 14.13 4.87
C ASN A 34 -0.48 15.48 4.15
N LYS A 35 -1.56 15.63 3.37
CA LYS A 35 -1.89 16.90 2.71
C LYS A 35 -2.06 18.02 3.74
N LYS A 36 -2.81 17.79 4.81
CA LYS A 36 -3.02 18.79 5.86
C LYS A 36 -1.74 19.13 6.61
N ILE A 37 -0.86 18.14 6.85
CA ILE A 37 0.46 18.39 7.43
C ILE A 37 1.30 19.27 6.51
N ALA A 38 1.30 19.00 5.19
CA ALA A 38 2.00 19.82 4.21
C ALA A 38 1.47 21.26 4.16
N GLU A 39 0.15 21.45 4.10
CA GLU A 39 -0.49 22.77 4.14
C GLU A 39 -0.14 23.56 5.41
N MET A 40 -0.09 22.89 6.57
CA MET A 40 0.34 23.54 7.82
C MET A 40 1.79 23.99 7.74
N ARG A 41 2.69 23.15 7.19
CA ARG A 41 4.12 23.50 7.00
C ARG A 41 4.29 24.70 6.07
N GLU A 42 3.59 24.73 4.94
CA GLU A 42 3.63 25.85 3.99
C GLU A 42 3.14 27.16 4.60
N ASN A 43 2.14 27.09 5.49
CA ASN A 43 1.59 28.24 6.20
C ASN A 43 2.36 28.60 7.49
N ASN A 44 3.52 28.00 7.76
CA ASN A 44 4.31 28.16 8.99
C ASN A 44 3.50 27.86 10.27
N GLN A 45 2.54 26.94 10.19
CA GLN A 45 1.76 26.45 11.32
C GLN A 45 2.44 25.24 11.95
N ASP A 46 2.33 25.14 13.28
CA ASP A 46 2.88 24.01 14.01
C ASP A 46 2.02 22.76 13.81
N ALA A 47 2.51 21.85 12.96
CA ALA A 47 1.88 20.56 12.67
C ALA A 47 1.80 19.63 13.90
N SER A 48 2.55 19.92 14.98
CA SER A 48 2.45 19.17 16.24
C SER A 48 1.08 19.32 16.93
N HIS A 49 0.28 20.33 16.53
CA HIS A 49 -1.07 20.55 17.03
C HIS A 49 -2.12 19.60 16.41
N PHE A 50 -1.71 18.65 15.57
CA PHE A 50 -2.65 17.63 15.11
C PHE A 50 -3.11 16.79 16.32
N PRO A 51 -4.42 16.67 16.58
CA PRO A 51 -4.92 16.02 17.78
C PRO A 51 -4.44 14.56 17.88
N ALA A 52 -3.88 14.19 19.04
CA ALA A 52 -3.31 12.86 19.28
C ALA A 52 -4.35 11.73 19.12
N ASP A 53 -5.60 12.00 19.48
CA ASP A 53 -6.76 11.12 19.28
C ASP A 53 -7.02 10.86 17.79
N LYS A 54 -6.91 11.87 16.93
CA LYS A 54 -7.08 11.70 15.47
C LYS A 54 -5.94 10.90 14.85
N LYS A 55 -4.72 11.05 15.37
CA LYS A 55 -3.58 10.23 14.93
C LYS A 55 -3.76 8.78 15.37
N ALA A 56 -4.20 8.53 16.60
CA ALA A 56 -4.51 7.19 17.08
C ALA A 56 -5.62 6.50 16.25
N GLU A 57 -6.70 7.21 15.92
CA GLU A 57 -7.76 6.67 15.05
C GLU A 57 -7.22 6.32 13.65
N LEU A 58 -6.38 7.19 13.08
CA LEU A 58 -5.72 6.93 11.80
C LEU A 58 -4.85 5.67 11.87
N ASP A 59 -4.05 5.53 12.93
CA ASP A 59 -3.17 4.37 13.13
C ASP A 59 -3.98 3.08 13.24
N GLU A 60 -5.13 3.07 13.92
CA GLU A 60 -6.02 1.91 13.96
C GLU A 60 -6.58 1.54 12.59
N ILE A 61 -6.97 2.54 11.78
CA ILE A 61 -7.46 2.32 10.41
C ILE A 61 -6.37 1.69 9.54
N VAL A 62 -5.15 2.24 9.61
CA VAL A 62 -3.99 1.78 8.85
C VAL A 62 -3.61 0.36 9.27
N ASN A 63 -3.45 0.10 10.56
CA ASN A 63 -3.09 -1.22 11.08
C ASN A 63 -4.10 -2.28 10.64
N ARG A 64 -5.40 -1.97 10.69
CA ARG A 64 -6.45 -2.88 10.21
C ARG A 64 -6.34 -3.17 8.72
N ALA A 65 -5.99 -2.19 7.90
CA ALA A 65 -5.78 -2.37 6.47
C ALA A 65 -4.58 -3.28 6.21
N LEU A 66 -3.43 -2.98 6.85
CA LEU A 66 -2.21 -3.78 6.74
C LEU A 66 -2.43 -5.24 7.15
N ASP A 67 -3.09 -5.49 8.28
CA ASP A 67 -3.38 -6.84 8.76
C ASP A 67 -4.32 -7.60 7.80
N SER A 68 -5.35 -6.93 7.30
CA SER A 68 -6.30 -7.53 6.36
C SER A 68 -5.63 -7.90 5.03
N ALA A 69 -4.80 -6.99 4.51
CA ALA A 69 -4.04 -7.16 3.28
C ALA A 69 -3.03 -8.31 3.40
N LYS A 70 -2.20 -8.31 4.45
CA LYS A 70 -1.24 -9.39 4.72
C LYS A 70 -1.92 -10.74 4.87
N ARG A 71 -3.08 -10.80 5.54
CA ARG A 71 -3.87 -12.03 5.64
C ARG A 71 -4.38 -12.50 4.28
N LEU A 72 -4.77 -11.59 3.38
CA LEU A 72 -5.17 -11.96 2.03
C LEU A 72 -3.98 -12.50 1.23
N LEU A 73 -2.84 -11.80 1.26
CA LEU A 73 -1.61 -12.19 0.55
C LEU A 73 -1.01 -13.50 1.06
N SER A 74 -1.25 -13.90 2.32
CA SER A 74 -0.85 -15.23 2.82
C SER A 74 -1.42 -16.41 2.01
N LYS A 75 -2.42 -16.15 1.15
CA LYS A 75 -3.08 -17.13 0.28
C LYS A 75 -2.54 -17.12 -1.15
N GLU A 76 -1.58 -16.26 -1.48
CA GLU A 76 -1.06 -16.05 -2.83
C GLU A 76 -0.49 -17.34 -3.44
N SER A 77 0.24 -18.13 -2.65
CA SER A 77 0.77 -19.43 -3.10
C SER A 77 -0.29 -20.53 -3.24
N GLN A 78 -1.52 -20.30 -2.77
CA GLN A 78 -2.60 -21.31 -2.68
C GLN A 78 -3.77 -21.03 -3.62
N ARG A 79 -3.78 -19.88 -4.27
CA ARG A 79 -4.91 -19.37 -5.08
C ARG A 79 -4.35 -18.69 -6.33
N ASN A 80 -5.08 -18.79 -7.43
CA ASN A 80 -4.70 -18.13 -8.69
C ASN A 80 -5.49 -16.83 -8.93
N TRP A 81 -5.63 -16.00 -7.89
CA TRP A 81 -6.33 -14.71 -8.00
C TRP A 81 -5.35 -13.60 -8.35
N THR A 82 -4.67 -13.76 -9.48
CA THR A 82 -3.55 -12.91 -9.91
C THR A 82 -3.89 -11.42 -9.86
N GLY A 83 -5.06 -11.02 -10.37
CA GLY A 83 -5.49 -9.61 -10.31
C GLY A 83 -5.73 -9.12 -8.87
N VAL A 84 -6.28 -9.97 -7.99
CA VAL A 84 -6.53 -9.60 -6.60
C VAL A 84 -5.23 -9.36 -5.85
N PHE A 85 -4.26 -10.26 -6.00
CA PHE A 85 -2.98 -10.15 -5.31
C PHE A 85 -2.12 -9.02 -5.86
N ARG A 86 -2.10 -8.80 -7.18
CA ARG A 86 -1.46 -7.61 -7.78
C ARG A 86 -1.97 -6.32 -7.17
N GLU A 87 -3.29 -6.11 -7.21
CA GLU A 87 -3.90 -4.88 -6.66
C GLU A 87 -3.65 -4.77 -5.14
N MET A 88 -3.55 -5.89 -4.42
CA MET A 88 -3.24 -5.84 -2.99
C MET A 88 -1.81 -5.39 -2.71
N HIS A 89 -0.83 -5.86 -3.50
CA HIS A 89 0.55 -5.34 -3.45
C HIS A 89 0.60 -3.85 -3.80
N LYS A 90 -0.15 -3.40 -4.83
CA LYS A 90 -0.28 -1.97 -5.17
C LYS A 90 -0.82 -1.14 -4.01
N ASN A 91 -1.85 -1.64 -3.33
CA ASN A 91 -2.43 -0.99 -2.15
C ASN A 91 -1.44 -0.93 -0.99
N LEU A 92 -0.71 -2.01 -0.70
CA LEU A 92 0.32 -2.01 0.35
C LEU A 92 1.46 -1.04 0.02
N ALA A 93 1.96 -1.05 -1.21
CA ALA A 93 2.98 -0.11 -1.68
C ALA A 93 2.54 1.35 -1.46
N THR A 94 1.30 1.68 -1.82
CA THR A 94 0.72 3.01 -1.61
C THR A 94 0.60 3.36 -0.13
N ILE A 95 0.12 2.45 0.72
CA ILE A 95 0.01 2.68 2.16
C ILE A 95 1.39 2.95 2.77
N TYR A 96 2.40 2.12 2.45
CA TYR A 96 3.76 2.30 2.97
C TYR A 96 4.40 3.59 2.45
N PHE A 97 4.16 3.97 1.20
CA PHE A 97 4.60 5.25 0.65
C PHE A 97 4.05 6.44 1.45
N GLU A 98 2.75 6.43 1.76
CA GLU A 98 2.12 7.49 2.53
C GLU A 98 2.54 7.49 4.01
N LEU A 99 2.94 6.34 4.55
CA LEU A 99 3.54 6.24 5.89
C LEU A 99 5.02 6.65 5.94
N GLU A 100 5.61 6.99 4.80
CA GLU A 100 7.05 7.25 4.64
C GLU A 100 7.93 6.02 4.97
N GLU A 101 7.35 4.81 4.91
CA GLU A 101 8.05 3.53 5.05
C GLU A 101 8.57 3.05 3.68
N TYR A 102 9.44 3.84 3.07
CA TYR A 102 9.82 3.70 1.66
C TYR A 102 10.47 2.35 1.30
N ASP A 103 11.22 1.74 2.21
CA ASP A 103 11.83 0.42 1.97
C ASP A 103 10.76 -0.65 1.76
N LYS A 104 9.68 -0.63 2.56
CA LYS A 104 8.56 -1.55 2.41
C LYS A 104 7.73 -1.23 1.17
N ALA A 105 7.58 0.05 0.82
CA ALA A 105 6.95 0.42 -0.44
C ALA A 105 7.70 -0.15 -1.65
N ARG A 106 9.05 -0.10 -1.63
CA ARG A 106 9.90 -0.70 -2.67
C ARG A 106 9.78 -2.23 -2.70
N GLU A 107 9.78 -2.89 -1.55
CA GLU A 107 9.56 -4.34 -1.47
C GLU A 107 8.24 -4.75 -2.15
N GLU A 108 7.14 -4.05 -1.87
CA GLU A 108 5.85 -4.32 -2.52
C GLU A 108 5.88 -4.05 -4.04
N CYS A 109 6.66 -3.05 -4.50
CA CYS A 109 6.92 -2.83 -5.92
C CYS A 109 7.71 -3.98 -6.59
N GLU A 110 8.65 -4.60 -5.88
CA GLU A 110 9.33 -5.81 -6.38
C GLU A 110 8.35 -6.99 -6.51
N HIS A 111 7.41 -7.11 -5.57
CA HIS A 111 6.33 -8.09 -5.66
C HIS A 111 5.43 -7.83 -6.87
N LEU A 112 5.07 -6.58 -7.14
CA LEU A 112 4.29 -6.20 -8.33
C LEU A 112 4.99 -6.63 -9.63
N GLY A 113 6.31 -6.56 -9.72
CA GLY A 113 7.07 -7.01 -10.90
C GLY A 113 6.83 -8.48 -11.27
N LYS A 114 6.40 -9.33 -10.32
CA LYS A 114 6.07 -10.75 -10.56
C LYS A 114 4.78 -10.95 -11.36
N TYR A 115 3.98 -9.89 -11.52
CA TYR A 115 2.69 -9.90 -12.22
C TYR A 115 2.79 -9.50 -13.70
N GLY A 116 3.99 -9.56 -14.27
CA GLY A 116 4.27 -9.23 -15.67
C GLY A 116 4.15 -7.74 -15.94
N GLU A 117 3.86 -7.40 -17.20
CA GLU A 117 3.92 -6.01 -17.68
C GLU A 117 3.01 -5.05 -16.91
N VAL A 118 1.80 -5.48 -16.58
CA VAL A 118 0.86 -4.63 -15.84
C VAL A 118 1.40 -4.33 -14.43
N GLY A 119 1.94 -5.34 -13.74
CA GLY A 119 2.53 -5.14 -12.42
C GLY A 119 3.80 -4.28 -12.46
N ARG A 120 4.63 -4.42 -13.51
CA ARG A 120 5.80 -3.55 -13.73
C ARG A 120 5.37 -2.09 -13.87
N ILE A 121 4.35 -1.80 -14.68
CA ILE A 121 3.81 -0.44 -14.87
C ILE A 121 3.27 0.11 -13.54
N ASP A 122 2.51 -0.69 -12.79
CA ASP A 122 2.00 -0.30 -11.46
C ASP A 122 3.15 0.03 -10.49
N ALA A 123 4.23 -0.76 -10.51
CA ALA A 123 5.42 -0.52 -9.68
C ALA A 123 6.14 0.77 -10.09
N GLU A 124 6.33 1.00 -11.39
CA GLU A 124 7.01 2.18 -11.93
C GLU A 124 6.31 3.49 -11.56
N GLU A 125 4.98 3.51 -11.60
CA GLU A 125 4.17 4.66 -11.18
C GLU A 125 4.48 5.07 -9.73
N ILE A 126 4.57 4.09 -8.82
CA ILE A 126 4.85 4.33 -7.39
C ILE A 126 6.32 4.69 -7.17
N LEU A 127 7.24 3.99 -7.82
CA LEU A 127 8.68 4.25 -7.72
C LEU A 127 9.05 5.64 -8.26
N GLN A 128 8.38 6.10 -9.31
CA GLN A 128 8.56 7.47 -9.81
C GLN A 128 8.16 8.50 -8.75
N GLN A 129 6.98 8.34 -8.13
CA GLN A 129 6.53 9.22 -7.05
C GLN A 129 7.48 9.19 -5.84
N LEU A 130 8.02 8.02 -5.49
CA LEU A 130 9.05 7.87 -4.46
C LEU A 130 10.30 8.69 -4.78
N ASN A 131 10.82 8.58 -6.00
CA ASN A 131 12.03 9.29 -6.41
C ASN A 131 11.81 10.81 -6.44
N GLU A 132 10.65 11.27 -6.89
CA GLU A 132 10.27 12.68 -6.86
C GLU A 132 10.20 13.22 -5.42
N LYS A 133 9.67 12.42 -4.48
CA LYS A 133 9.53 12.80 -3.07
C LYS A 133 10.84 12.75 -2.29
N THR A 134 11.76 11.85 -2.63
CA THR A 134 13.04 11.64 -1.93
C THR A 134 14.23 12.37 -2.55
N GLY A 135 14.05 13.03 -3.70
CA GLY A 135 15.10 13.78 -4.38
C GLY A 135 16.01 12.95 -5.29
N GLY A 136 15.60 11.73 -5.66
CA GLY A 136 16.31 10.84 -6.56
C GLY A 136 16.27 9.37 -6.12
N PRO A 137 16.73 8.44 -6.97
CA PRO A 137 16.85 7.04 -6.58
C PRO A 137 17.85 6.86 -5.43
N PRO A 138 17.73 5.78 -4.62
CA PRO A 138 18.70 5.48 -3.58
C PRO A 138 20.11 5.37 -4.18
N GLU A 139 21.12 5.86 -3.48
CA GLU A 139 22.52 5.91 -3.95
C GLU A 139 23.03 4.54 -4.42
N GLU A 140 22.60 3.45 -3.76
CA GLU A 140 22.91 2.06 -4.11
C GLU A 140 22.38 1.62 -5.49
N ALA A 141 21.24 2.17 -5.94
CA ALA A 141 20.68 1.85 -7.26
C ALA A 141 21.44 2.54 -8.40
N VAL A 142 22.07 3.68 -8.12
CA VAL A 142 22.88 4.43 -9.09
C VAL A 142 24.21 3.72 -9.32
N GLU A 143 24.81 3.18 -8.26
CA GLU A 143 26.08 2.46 -8.32
C GLU A 143 25.96 1.12 -9.08
N ALA A 144 24.84 0.41 -8.89
CA ALA A 144 24.54 -0.84 -9.61
C ALA A 144 24.33 -0.62 -11.12
N ALA A 145 23.70 0.49 -11.52
CA ALA A 145 23.46 0.82 -12.92
C ALA A 145 24.71 1.38 -13.64
N ALA A 146 25.64 1.99 -12.91
CA ALA A 146 26.91 2.50 -13.45
C ALA A 146 27.98 1.40 -13.62
N SER A 147 27.73 0.20 -13.10
CA SER A 147 28.66 -0.93 -13.12
C SER A 147 28.36 -1.98 -14.22
N VAL A 148 27.41 -1.68 -15.11
CA VAL A 148 27.00 -2.51 -16.27
C VAL A 148 27.37 -1.79 -17.57
#